data_AF-A0A0C9S3Q2-F1
#
_entry.id   AF-A0A0C9S3Q2-F1
#
_cell.length_a   1.000
_cell.length_b   1.000
_cell.length_c   1.000
_cell.angle_alpha   90.00
_cell.angle_beta   90.00
_cell.angle_gamma   90.00
#
_symmetry.space_group_name_H-M   'P 1'
#
loop_
_entity.id
_entity.type
_entity.pdbx_description
1 polymer ?
#
loop_
_entity_poly.entity_id
_entity_poly.type
_entity_poly.pdbx_seq_one_letter_code
_entity_poly.pdbx_strand_id
1 'polypeptide(L)'
;MKILYFSLFVSIMWWMQCFGQTSDYSKISPEDKKKLDVVEKLLNSTERLLLLLAKNGSERLLSTKCWTSQRKEIVDRGFRHVIRYRNKSNVITKPPATERCTSAKNDYL
;
A
#
# COMPACT_ATOMS: atom_id res chain seq x y z
N MET A 1 5.65 -8.18 -42.89
CA MET A 1 6.62 -8.55 -41.84
C MET A 1 6.73 -7.54 -40.68
N LYS A 2 6.73 -6.21 -40.91
CA LYS A 2 6.91 -5.20 -39.85
C LYS A 2 5.87 -5.23 -38.70
N ILE A 3 4.62 -5.59 -39.00
CA ILE A 3 3.51 -5.59 -38.01
C ILE A 3 3.64 -6.72 -36.98
N LEU A 4 4.18 -7.89 -37.40
CA LEU A 4 4.37 -9.05 -36.51
C LEU A 4 5.45 -8.78 -35.43
N TYR A 5 6.49 -8.04 -35.78
CA TYR A 5 7.52 -7.65 -34.81
C TYR A 5 6.98 -6.68 -33.77
N PHE A 6 6.06 -5.79 -34.16
CA PHE A 6 5.45 -4.84 -33.26
C PHE A 6 4.51 -5.52 -32.25
N SER A 7 3.69 -6.48 -32.69
CA SER A 7 2.84 -7.26 -31.76
C SER A 7 3.65 -8.11 -30.80
N LEU A 8 4.77 -8.71 -31.27
CA LEU A 8 5.67 -9.48 -30.43
C LEU A 8 6.30 -8.59 -29.35
N PHE A 9 6.78 -7.40 -29.72
CA PHE A 9 7.42 -6.47 -28.79
C PHE A 9 6.46 -5.98 -27.70
N VAL A 10 5.21 -5.66 -28.07
CA VAL A 10 4.18 -5.26 -27.11
C VAL A 10 3.83 -6.40 -26.15
N SER A 11 3.77 -7.64 -26.63
CA SER A 11 3.52 -8.80 -25.76
C SER A 11 4.65 -9.05 -24.76
N ILE A 12 5.92 -8.88 -25.16
CA ILE A 12 7.09 -9.00 -24.27
C ILE A 12 7.09 -7.89 -23.22
N MET A 13 6.80 -6.64 -23.61
CA MET A 13 6.71 -5.52 -22.68
C MET A 13 5.56 -5.71 -21.67
N TRP A 14 4.43 -6.25 -22.12
CA TRP A 14 3.31 -6.58 -21.23
C TRP A 14 3.68 -7.66 -20.21
N TRP A 15 4.38 -8.71 -20.64
CA TRP A 15 4.86 -9.77 -19.75
C TRP A 15 5.88 -9.25 -18.72
N MET A 16 6.82 -8.40 -19.14
CA MET A 16 7.82 -7.80 -18.23
C MET A 16 7.19 -6.92 -17.15
N GLN A 17 6.08 -6.22 -17.45
CA GLN A 17 5.36 -5.39 -16.48
C GLN A 17 4.66 -6.25 -15.39
N CYS A 18 4.24 -7.48 -15.72
CA CYS A 18 3.56 -8.39 -14.78
C CYS A 18 4.52 -9.08 -13.79
N PHE A 19 5.81 -9.18 -14.09
CA PHE A 19 6.81 -9.79 -13.17
C PHE A 19 7.22 -8.90 -12.00
N GLY A 20 6.78 -7.63 -11.96
CA GLY A 20 7.08 -6.73 -10.83
C GLY A 20 6.47 -7.15 -9.49
N GLN A 21 5.54 -8.13 -9.47
CA GLN A 21 4.89 -8.65 -8.27
C GLN A 21 5.27 -10.10 -7.91
N THR A 22 6.21 -10.73 -8.63
CA THR A 22 6.77 -12.02 -8.22
C THR A 22 8.07 -11.78 -7.46
N SER A 23 8.00 -11.07 -6.35
CA SER A 23 9.13 -11.03 -5.41
C SER A 23 9.29 -12.43 -4.83
N ASP A 24 10.33 -13.14 -5.28
CA ASP A 24 10.75 -14.41 -4.68
C ASP A 24 11.23 -14.13 -3.26
N TYR A 25 10.36 -14.43 -2.29
CA TYR A 25 10.65 -14.27 -0.87
C TYR A 25 11.44 -15.45 -0.28
N SER A 26 11.92 -16.40 -1.09
CA SER A 26 12.70 -17.55 -0.62
C SER A 26 14.01 -17.16 0.08
N LYS A 27 14.55 -15.98 -0.23
CA LYS A 27 15.81 -15.45 0.33
C LYS A 27 15.62 -14.48 1.50
N ILE A 28 14.40 -14.34 2.02
CA ILE A 28 14.16 -13.45 3.16
C ILE A 28 14.90 -13.96 4.41
N SER A 29 15.51 -13.04 5.14
CA SER A 29 16.14 -13.36 6.42
C SER A 29 15.10 -13.92 7.41
N PRO A 30 15.49 -14.81 8.35
CA PRO A 30 14.56 -15.31 9.37
C PRO A 30 13.91 -14.18 10.19
N GLU A 31 14.66 -13.10 10.43
CA GLU A 31 14.19 -11.93 11.16
C GLU A 31 13.10 -11.17 10.39
N ASP A 32 13.29 -10.97 9.08
CA ASP A 32 12.29 -10.30 8.24
C ASP A 32 11.07 -11.19 8.00
N LYS A 33 11.25 -12.51 7.93
CA LYS A 33 10.14 -13.46 7.89
C LYS A 33 9.25 -13.31 9.13
N LYS A 34 9.85 -13.22 10.32
CA LYS A 34 9.11 -13.01 11.57
C LYS A 34 8.31 -11.70 11.54
N LYS A 35 8.89 -10.62 10.98
CA LYS A 35 8.17 -9.35 10.83
C LYS A 35 6.99 -9.50 9.87
N LEU A 36 7.17 -10.19 8.76
CA LEU A 36 6.09 -10.46 7.80
C LEU A 36 4.96 -11.29 8.42
N ASP A 37 5.27 -12.34 9.17
CA ASP A 37 4.26 -13.17 9.85
C ASP A 37 3.43 -12.33 10.86
N VAL A 38 4.07 -11.40 11.56
CA VAL A 38 3.37 -10.48 12.48
C VAL A 38 2.47 -9.53 11.71
N VAL A 39 2.94 -8.98 10.58
CA VAL A 39 2.15 -8.10 9.72
C VAL A 39 0.97 -8.85 9.11
N GLU A 40 1.17 -10.09 8.66
CA GLU A 40 0.12 -10.95 8.13
C GLU A 40 -0.96 -11.20 9.18
N LYS A 41 -0.57 -11.60 10.40
CA LYS A 41 -1.52 -11.79 11.52
C LYS A 41 -2.26 -10.50 11.86
N LEU A 42 -1.57 -9.36 11.87
CA LEU A 42 -2.18 -8.06 12.16
C LEU A 42 -3.23 -7.68 11.10
N LEU A 43 -2.89 -7.84 9.82
CA LEU A 43 -3.79 -7.53 8.71
C LEU A 43 -5.00 -8.48 8.70
N ASN A 44 -4.79 -9.79 8.90
CA ASN A 44 -5.87 -10.77 8.86
C ASN A 44 -6.86 -10.64 10.03
N SER A 45 -6.39 -10.20 11.19
CA SER A 45 -7.23 -10.04 12.40
C SER A 45 -7.91 -8.68 12.52
N THR A 46 -7.55 -7.70 11.69
CA THR A 46 -8.00 -6.32 11.89
C THR A 46 -8.79 -5.79 10.69
N GLU A 47 -10.01 -5.31 10.92
CA GLU A 47 -10.81 -4.67 9.86
C GLU A 47 -10.21 -3.34 9.40
N ARG A 48 -9.64 -2.57 10.33
CA ARG A 48 -9.07 -1.26 10.06
C ARG A 48 -7.85 -0.94 10.91
N LEU A 49 -6.79 -0.47 10.28
CA LEU A 49 -5.55 -0.01 10.93
C LEU A 49 -5.34 1.49 10.68
N LEU A 50 -4.73 2.16 11.66
CA LEU A 50 -4.30 3.54 11.59
C LEU A 50 -2.80 3.61 11.90
N LEU A 51 -2.04 4.29 11.05
CA LEU A 51 -0.63 4.56 11.32
C LEU A 51 -0.53 5.79 12.22
N LEU A 52 -0.14 5.58 13.47
CA LEU A 52 0.04 6.66 14.43
C LEU A 52 1.38 7.36 14.27
N LEU A 53 2.43 6.60 13.97
CA LEU A 53 3.79 7.10 13.88
C LEU A 53 4.59 6.29 12.86
N ALA A 54 5.40 6.99 12.07
CA ALA A 54 6.45 6.40 11.28
C ALA A 54 7.78 7.08 11.63
N LYS A 55 8.81 6.28 11.90
CA LYS A 55 10.19 6.76 12.05
C LYS A 55 11.01 6.22 10.88
N ASN A 56 11.91 7.05 10.34
CA ASN A 56 12.79 6.69 9.23
C ASN A 56 12.05 6.14 8.00
N GLY A 57 10.87 6.69 7.72
CA GLY A 57 10.06 6.33 6.55
C GLY A 57 10.65 6.85 5.25
N SER A 58 10.19 6.30 4.12
CA SER A 58 10.49 6.87 2.81
C SER A 58 9.97 8.30 2.69
N GLU A 59 10.53 9.10 1.78
CA GLU A 59 10.11 10.48 1.54
C GLU A 59 8.59 10.58 1.24
N ARG A 60 8.04 9.61 0.52
CA ARG A 60 6.60 9.49 0.28
C ARG A 60 5.78 9.32 1.57
N LEU A 61 6.28 8.52 2.52
CA LEU A 61 5.61 8.33 3.81
C LEU A 61 5.70 9.60 4.67
N LEU A 62 6.83 10.32 4.61
CA LEU A 62 7.06 11.54 5.37
C LEU A 62 6.30 12.76 4.83
N SER A 63 6.06 12.82 3.51
CA SER A 63 5.27 13.87 2.84
C SER A 63 3.75 13.67 2.95
N THR A 64 3.30 12.61 3.60
CA THR A 64 1.88 12.25 3.73
C THR A 64 1.47 12.12 5.21
N LYS A 65 0.16 12.17 5.49
CA LYS A 65 -0.42 12.06 6.84
C LYS A 65 -1.69 11.20 6.84
N CYS A 66 -2.13 10.79 8.03
CA CYS A 66 -3.35 10.01 8.25
C CYS A 66 -3.47 8.74 7.39
N TRP A 67 -2.43 7.91 7.44
CA TRP A 67 -2.45 6.61 6.77
C TRP A 67 -3.43 5.67 7.46
N THR A 68 -4.40 5.17 6.70
CA THR A 68 -5.35 4.16 7.15
C THR A 68 -5.34 2.98 6.19
N SER A 69 -5.55 1.79 6.73
CA SER A 69 -5.75 0.56 5.97
C SER A 69 -7.11 -0.01 6.34
N GLN A 70 -7.95 -0.31 5.36
CA GLN A 70 -9.28 -0.89 5.58
C GLN A 70 -9.45 -2.15 4.76
N ARG A 71 -9.86 -3.23 5.42
CA ARG A 71 -10.20 -4.51 4.79
C ARG A 71 -11.39 -4.35 3.85
N LYS A 72 -11.30 -4.89 2.65
CA LYS A 72 -12.37 -4.79 1.63
C LYS A 72 -12.92 -6.13 1.21
N GLU A 73 -12.06 -7.10 0.95
CA GLU A 73 -12.46 -8.40 0.39
C GLU A 73 -11.52 -9.50 0.83
N ILE A 74 -12.03 -10.72 0.78
CA ILE A 74 -11.25 -11.96 0.95
C ILE A 74 -10.68 -12.31 -0.42
N VAL A 75 -9.40 -12.68 -0.44
CA VAL A 75 -8.70 -13.22 -1.62
C VAL A 75 -8.11 -14.59 -1.27
N ASP A 76 -7.72 -15.39 -2.27
CA ASP A 76 -7.31 -16.80 -2.11
C ASP A 76 -6.26 -17.05 -1.01
N ARG A 77 -5.45 -16.04 -0.65
CA ARG A 77 -4.41 -16.13 0.38
C ARG A 77 -4.45 -14.99 1.40
N GLY A 78 -5.64 -14.51 1.77
CA GLY A 78 -5.79 -13.55 2.88
C GLY A 78 -6.86 -12.49 2.61
N PHE A 79 -6.61 -11.27 3.04
CA PHE A 79 -7.52 -10.15 2.83
C PHE A 79 -6.87 -9.04 2.04
N ARG A 80 -7.64 -8.45 1.10
CA ARG A 80 -7.23 -7.22 0.43
C ARG A 80 -7.57 -6.02 1.32
N HIS A 81 -6.59 -5.16 1.50
CA HIS A 81 -6.75 -3.90 2.22
C HIS A 81 -6.58 -2.72 1.26
N VAL A 82 -7.45 -1.72 1.40
CA VAL A 82 -7.30 -0.43 0.73
C VAL A 82 -6.59 0.52 1.66
N ILE A 83 -5.47 1.07 1.19
CA ILE A 83 -4.66 2.05 1.91
C ILE A 83 -5.04 3.45 1.45
N ARG A 84 -5.29 4.35 2.40
CA ARG A 84 -5.61 5.77 2.15
C ARG A 84 -4.71 6.66 2.97
N TYR A 85 -4.34 7.81 2.41
CA TYR A 85 -3.52 8.83 3.06
C TYR A 85 -3.85 10.21 2.51
N ARG A 86 -3.45 11.27 3.20
CA ARG A 86 -3.57 12.67 2.76
C ARG A 86 -2.18 13.23 2.46
N ASN A 87 -2.02 13.95 1.35
CA ASN A 87 -0.77 14.63 1.03
C ASN A 87 -0.64 15.92 1.86
N LYS A 88 0.56 16.19 2.40
CA LYS A 88 0.81 17.42 3.16
C LYS A 88 0.83 18.66 2.26
N SER A 89 1.16 18.53 0.98
CA SER A 89 1.26 19.66 0.04
C SER A 89 -0.09 20.27 -0.37
N ASN A 90 -1.21 19.58 -0.14
CA ASN A 90 -2.56 20.05 -0.49
C ASN A 90 -3.27 20.78 0.67
N VAL A 91 -2.56 21.12 1.74
CA VAL A 91 -3.14 21.85 2.87
C VAL A 91 -3.03 23.35 2.57
N ILE A 92 -4.05 23.89 1.89
CA ILE A 92 -4.28 25.33 1.83
C ILE A 92 -4.37 25.83 3.27
N THR A 93 -3.52 26.80 3.58
CA THR A 93 -3.35 27.52 4.85
C THR A 93 -4.68 27.78 5.56
N LYS A 94 -5.07 26.88 6.45
CA LYS A 94 -6.00 27.17 7.54
C LYS A 94 -5.32 26.79 8.86
N PRO A 95 -5.54 27.57 9.94
CA PRO A 95 -4.82 27.42 11.21
C PRO A 95 -5.03 26.02 11.80
N PRO A 96 -4.18 25.57 12.75
CA PRO A 96 -4.13 24.19 13.20
C PRO A 96 -5.37 23.87 14.03
N ALA A 97 -6.48 23.56 13.36
CA ALA A 97 -7.45 22.66 13.94
C ALA A 97 -6.68 21.36 14.18
N THR A 98 -6.66 20.89 15.42
CA THR A 98 -6.07 19.61 15.81
C THR A 98 -6.62 18.52 14.89
N GLU A 99 -5.96 18.27 13.76
CA GLU A 99 -6.37 17.27 12.78
C GLU A 99 -6.05 15.90 13.38
N ARG A 100 -6.92 15.45 14.28
CA ARG A 100 -6.92 14.05 14.69
C ARG A 100 -7.22 13.27 13.44
N CYS A 101 -6.29 12.39 13.06
CA CYS A 101 -6.58 11.30 12.14
C CYS A 101 -7.59 10.38 12.86
N THR A 102 -8.86 10.74 12.82
CA THR A 102 -9.93 9.89 13.30
C THR A 102 -10.04 8.72 12.33
N SER A 103 -10.44 7.56 12.84
CA SER A 103 -10.91 6.45 12.03
C SER A 103 -12.11 6.97 11.22
N ALA A 104 -11.86 7.54 10.04
CA ALA A 104 -12.86 8.17 9.18
C ALA A 104 -14.06 7.23 8.99
N LYS A 105 -15.10 7.41 9.79
CA LYS A 105 -16.45 6.99 9.45
C LYS A 105 -16.91 8.02 8.43
N ASN A 106 -17.01 7.62 7.18
CA ASN A 106 -17.75 8.32 6.12
C ASN A 106 -17.18 9.66 5.61
N ASP A 107 -16.03 9.62 4.92
CA ASP A 107 -15.66 10.69 3.97
C ASP A 107 -16.00 10.24 2.52
N TYR A 108 -17.26 9.83 2.30
CA TYR A 108 -17.87 9.69 0.97
C TYR A 108 -19.26 10.30 1.00
N LEU A 109 -19.31 11.61 0.73
CA LEU A 109 -20.39 12.30 0.02
C LEU A 109 -19.72 13.32 -0.90
#